data_AF-A0AAP0AXM2-F1
#
_entry.id   AF-A0AAP0AXM2-F1
#
_cell.length_a   1.000
_cell.length_b   1.000
_cell.length_c   1.000
_cell.angle_alpha   90.00
_cell.angle_beta   90.00
_cell.angle_gamma   90.00
#
_symmetry.space_group_name_H-M   'P 1'
#
loop_
_entity.id
_entity.type
_entity.pdbx_description
1 polymer ?
#
loop_
_entity_poly.entity_id
_entity_poly.type
_entity_poly.pdbx_seq_one_letter_code
_entity_poly.pdbx_strand_id
1 'polypeptide(L)' 'MLVFFALLLLGGIQYPLFATIFRLFYAMTRFFYFKGYTSGVPENHLKIGGYNFPGLSGLIICSALFGINLLLRESL' A
#
# COMPACT_ATOMS: atom_id res chain seq x y z
N MET A 1 -3.79 -7.77 -1.03
CA MET A 1 -3.88 -9.24 -1.19
C MET A 1 -2.56 -9.89 -0.78
N LEU A 2 -2.37 -10.36 0.47
CA LEU A 2 -1.12 -10.91 1.02
C LEU A 2 0.15 -10.03 0.93
N VAL A 3 0.72 -9.79 -0.26
CA VAL A 3 1.94 -8.97 -0.48
C VAL A 3 1.80 -7.58 0.16
N PHE A 4 0.66 -6.93 -0.02
CA PHE A 4 0.36 -5.65 0.62
C PHE A 4 0.46 -5.70 2.16
N PHE A 5 -0.04 -6.77 2.79
CA PHE A 5 0.03 -6.92 4.25
C PHE A 5 1.45 -7.23 4.72
N ALA A 6 2.21 -8.02 3.96
CA ALA A 6 3.62 -8.25 4.24
C ALA A 6 4.42 -6.95 4.21
N LEU A 7 4.24 -6.13 3.16
CA LEU A 7 4.88 -4.82 3.03
C LEU A 7 4.42 -3.82 4.10
N LEU A 8 3.15 -3.86 4.49
CA LEU A 8 2.61 -3.05 5.57
C LEU A 8 3.30 -3.38 6.91
N LEU A 9 3.45 -4.67 7.21
CA LEU A 9 4.11 -5.11 8.44
C LEU A 9 5.60 -4.75 8.41
N LEU A 10 6.31 -5.06 7.32
CA LEU A 10 7.74 -4.78 7.21
C LEU A 10 8.05 -3.29 7.20
N GLY A 11 7.45 -2.53 6.30
CA GLY A 11 7.66 -1.07 6.22
C GLY A 11 7.16 -0.33 7.46
N GLY A 12 6.13 -0.87 8.13
CA GLY A 12 5.55 -0.29 9.34
C GLY A 12 6.42 -0.38 10.59
N ILE A 13 7.42 -1.26 10.62
CA ILE A 13 8.35 -1.38 11.77
C ILE A 13 9.13 -0.07 11.97
N GLN A 14 9.66 0.50 10.90
CA GLN A 14 10.44 1.74 10.95
C GLN A 14 9.62 2.99 10.60
N TYR A 15 8.61 2.87 9.73
CA TYR A 15 7.84 4.00 9.21
C TYR A 15 6.32 3.87 9.49
N PRO A 16 5.88 3.77 10.75
CA PRO A 16 4.48 3.45 11.10
C PRO A 16 3.45 4.49 10.62
N LEU A 17 3.80 5.78 10.64
CA LEU A 17 2.92 6.86 10.19
C LEU A 17 2.68 6.77 8.67
N PHE A 18 3.75 6.71 7.88
CA PHE A 18 3.67 6.60 6.43
C PHE A 18 2.97 5.31 5.99
N ALA A 19 3.31 4.18 6.63
CA ALA A 19 2.66 2.90 6.37
C ALA A 19 1.14 2.95 6.63
N THR A 20 0.70 3.69 7.66
CA THR A 20 -0.72 3.90 7.97
C THR A 20 -1.42 4.74 6.90
N ILE A 21 -0.78 5.81 6.42
CA ILE A 21 -1.33 6.68 5.36
C ILE A 21 -1.51 5.88 4.06
N PHE A 22 -0.47 5.16 3.64
CA PHE A 22 -0.54 4.31 2.44
C PHE A 22 -1.56 3.18 2.59
N ARG A 23 -1.71 2.62 3.80
CA ARG A 23 -2.75 1.65 4.10
C ARG A 23 -4.15 2.23 3.93
N LEU A 24 -4.40 3.40 4.49
CA LEU A 24 -5.70 4.05 4.40
C LEU A 24 -6.05 4.34 2.95
N PHE A 25 -5.10 4.88 2.19
CA PHE A 25 -5.27 5.16 0.77
C PHE A 25 -5.59 3.90 -0.05
N TYR A 26 -4.86 2.80 0.17
CA TYR A 26 -5.13 1.51 -0.47
C TYR A 26 -6.52 0.96 -0.06
N ALA A 27 -6.88 1.05 1.22
CA ALA A 27 -8.19 0.59 1.70
C ALA A 27 -9.35 1.37 1.05
N MET A 28 -9.23 2.70 0.93
CA MET A 28 -10.23 3.54 0.27
C MET A 28 -10.38 3.19 -1.21
N THR A 29 -9.28 3.05 -1.94
CA THR A 29 -9.30 2.70 -3.37
C THR A 29 -9.86 1.29 -3.59
N ARG A 30 -9.56 0.31 -2.71
CA ARG A 30 -10.22 -1.01 -2.74
C ARG A 30 -11.72 -0.95 -2.43
N PHE A 31 -12.15 -0.09 -1.51
CA PHE A 31 -13.56 0.12 -1.22
C PHE A 31 -14.31 0.64 -2.47
N PHE A 32 -13.77 1.65 -3.15
CA PHE A 32 -14.37 2.17 -4.37
C PHE A 32 -14.32 1.18 -5.55
N TYR A 33 -13.25 0.39 -5.65
CA TYR A 33 -13.19 -0.71 -6.62
C TYR A 33 -14.36 -1.67 -6.41
N PHE A 34 -14.59 -2.11 -5.17
CA PHE A 34 -15.69 -3.02 -4.84
C PHE A 34 -17.06 -2.38 -5.11
N LYS A 35 -17.28 -1.14 -4.66
CA LYS A 35 -18.52 -0.39 -4.91
C LYS A 35 -18.83 -0.25 -6.40
N GLY A 36 -17.81 0.03 -7.22
CA GLY A 36 -17.95 0.12 -8.67
C GLY A 36 -18.23 -1.25 -9.29
N TYR A 37 -17.59 -2.31 -8.80
CA TYR A 37 -17.82 -3.69 -9.27
C TYR A 37 -19.25 -4.15 -9.02
N THR A 38 -19.78 -3.89 -7.82
CA THR A 38 -21.16 -4.23 -7.45
C THR A 38 -22.22 -3.39 -8.18
N SER A 39 -21.85 -2.30 -8.85
CA SER A 39 -22.80 -1.45 -9.58
C SER A 39 -23.30 -2.07 -10.90
N GLY A 40 -22.69 -3.16 -11.36
CA GLY A 40 -23.05 -3.84 -12.61
C GLY A 40 -22.58 -3.11 -13.89
N VAL A 41 -22.08 -1.88 -13.77
CA VAL A 41 -21.52 -1.10 -14.89
C VAL A 41 -20.00 -1.33 -14.96
N PRO A 42 -19.48 -1.92 -16.06
CA PRO A 42 -18.07 -2.27 -16.18
C PRO A 42 -17.11 -1.09 -15.99
N GLU A 43 -17.45 0.13 -16.36
CA GLU A 43 -16.51 1.25 -16.25
C GLU A 43 -16.31 1.75 -14.81
N ASN A 44 -17.26 1.49 -13.91
CA ASN A 44 -17.29 2.15 -12.60
C ASN A 44 -16.24 1.62 -11.61
N HIS A 45 -15.78 0.37 -11.76
CA HIS A 45 -14.81 -0.21 -10.84
C HIS A 45 -13.39 0.37 -10.99
N LEU A 46 -13.04 0.88 -12.18
CA LEU A 46 -11.72 1.47 -12.45
C LEU A 46 -11.66 2.99 -12.22
N LYS A 47 -12.78 3.71 -12.31
CA LYS A 47 -12.82 5.18 -12.17
C LYS A 47 -12.09 5.70 -10.93
N ILE A 48 -12.33 5.10 -9.78
CA ILE A 48 -11.64 5.44 -8.51
C ILE A 48 -10.84 4.24 -8.01
N GLY A 49 -11.37 3.03 -8.20
CA GLY A 49 -10.71 1.79 -7.79
C GLY A 49 -9.44 1.46 -8.57
N GLY A 50 -9.18 2.12 -9.71
CA GLY A 50 -7.93 1.96 -10.46
C GLY A 50 -6.72 2.58 -9.76
N TYR A 51 -6.91 3.58 -8.89
CA TYR A 51 -5.83 4.33 -8.25
C TYR A 51 -5.19 3.60 -7.05
N ASN A 52 -5.18 2.27 -7.03
CA ASN A 52 -4.55 1.49 -5.94
C ASN A 52 -3.00 1.56 -5.95
N PHE A 53 -2.40 1.91 -7.09
CA PHE A 53 -0.95 1.83 -7.30
C PHE A 53 -0.11 2.66 -6.31
N PRO A 54 -0.43 3.93 -6.00
CA PRO A 54 0.32 4.74 -5.03
C PRO A 54 0.38 4.15 -3.62
N GLY A 55 -0.69 3.49 -3.16
CA GLY A 55 -0.73 2.86 -1.84
C GLY A 55 0.23 1.67 -1.73
N LEU A 56 0.39 0.90 -2.82
CA LEU A 56 1.31 -0.22 -2.86
C LEU A 56 2.76 0.25 -3.03
N SER A 57 3.02 1.18 -3.95
CA SER A 57 4.36 1.69 -4.21
C SER A 57 4.97 2.38 -2.99
N GLY A 58 4.17 3.14 -2.23
CA GLY A 58 4.60 3.75 -0.97
C GLY A 58 5.11 2.72 0.05
N LEU A 59 4.40 1.60 0.22
CA LEU A 59 4.82 0.53 1.14
C LEU A 59 6.06 -0.22 0.67
N ILE A 60 6.25 -0.37 -0.65
CA ILE A 60 7.50 -0.93 -1.22
C ILE A 60 8.67 -0.03 -0.85
N ILE A 61 8.53 1.29 -1.00
CA ILE A 61 9.57 2.26 -0.65
C ILE A 61 9.89 2.20 0.84
N CYS A 62 8.88 2.21 1.72
CA CYS A 62 9.09 2.07 3.17
C CYS A 62 9.85 0.78 3.53
N SER A 63 9.51 -0.33 2.87
CA SER A 63 10.16 -1.63 3.11
C SER A 63 11.61 -1.65 2.60
N ALA A 64 11.87 -1.04 1.45
CA ALA A 64 13.23 -0.92 0.90
C ALA A 64 14.13 -0.04 1.78
N LEU A 65 13.60 1.11 2.23
CA LEU A 65 14.31 2.00 3.15
C LEU A 65 14.60 1.32 4.49
N PHE A 66 13.68 0.50 5.00
CA PHE A 66 13.92 -0.32 6.19
C PHE A 66 15.10 -1.29 5.97
N GLY A 67 15.12 -2.00 4.84
CA GLY A 67 16.23 -2.90 4.50
C GLY A 67 17.57 -2.18 4.36
N ILE A 68 17.60 -1.01 3.73
CA ILE A 68 18.83 -0.19 3.59
C ILE A 68 19.33 0.27 4.97
N ASN A 69 18.45 0.77 5.84
CA ASN A 69 18.86 1.18 7.19
C ASN A 69 19.40 0.02 8.03
N LEU A 70 18.84 -1.18 7.86
CA LEU A 70 19.35 -2.37 8.53
C LEU A 70 20.77 -2.72 8.05
N LEU A 71 21.00 -2.72 6.74
CA LEU A 71 22.33 -2.99 6.18
C LEU A 71 23.36 -1.94 6.61
N LEU A 72 22.99 -0.66 6.60
CA LEU A 72 23.87 0.42 7.03
C LEU A 72 24.23 0.29 8.52
N ARG A 73 23.27 -0.05 9.38
CA ARG A 73 23.47 -0.26 10.81
C ARG A 73 24.44 -1.41 11.11
N GLU A 74 24.40 -2.50 10.36
CA GLU A 74 25.30 -3.65 10.57
C GLU A 74 26.70 -3.43 9.98
N SER A 75 26.84 -2.53 9.01
CA SER A 75 28.12 -2.25 8.33
C SER A 75 29.01 -1.21 9.01
N LEU A 76 28.49 -0.51 10.03
CA LEU A 76 29.15 0.55 10.80
C LEU A 76 29.53 0.05 12.20
#